data_AF-A0A962H082-F1
#
_entry.id   AF-A0A962H082-F1
#
_cell.length_a   1.000
_cell.length_b   1.000
_cell.length_c   1.000
_cell.angle_alpha   90.00
_cell.angle_beta   90.00
_cell.angle_gamma   90.00
#
_symmetry.space_group_name_H-M   'P 1'
#
loop_
_entity.id
_entity.type
_entity.pdbx_description
1 polymer ?
#
loop_
_entity_poly.entity_id
_entity_poly.type
_entity_poly.pdbx_seq_one_letter_code
_entity_poly.pdbx_strand_id
1 'polypeptide(L)' 'MNNRVVFVLAGAALALAGCASTGSYTTQSTRYGPPPLENDMAYVYAVETAAKRQGVDVHWVHPPRKVAEPDGK' A
#
# COMPACT_ATOMS: atom_id res chain seq x y z
N MET A 1 -9.60 5.02 40.23
CA MET A 1 -9.52 5.16 38.75
C MET A 1 -10.73 4.46 38.17
N ASN A 2 -11.69 5.23 37.64
CA ASN A 2 -13.00 4.68 37.27
C ASN A 2 -12.88 3.84 36.00
N ASN A 3 -12.99 2.51 36.15
CA ASN A 3 -12.90 1.52 35.07
C ASN A 3 -13.87 1.79 33.90
N ARG A 4 -14.96 2.52 34.17
CA ARG A 4 -15.93 2.97 33.18
C ARG A 4 -15.37 3.97 32.18
N VAL A 5 -14.46 4.84 32.61
CA VAL A 5 -13.83 5.87 31.76
C VAL A 5 -12.85 5.22 30.79
N VAL A 6 -12.15 4.17 31.22
CA VAL A 6 -11.21 3.39 30.38
C VAL A 6 -11.94 2.69 29.23
N PHE A 7 -13.12 2.11 29.49
CA PHE A 7 -13.92 1.45 28.45
C PHE A 7 -14.45 2.43 27.39
N VAL A 8 -14.87 3.63 27.79
CA VAL A 8 -15.37 4.65 26.85
C VAL A 8 -14.26 5.19 25.95
N LEU A 9 -13.06 5.42 26.50
CA LEU A 9 -11.90 5.88 25.75
C LEU A 9 -11.40 4.84 24.72
N ALA A 10 -11.43 3.55 25.07
CA ALA A 10 -11.04 2.48 24.15
C ALA A 10 -11.98 2.36 22.94
N GLY A 11 -13.29 2.54 23.14
CA GLY A 11 -14.28 2.51 22.05
C GLY A 11 -14.14 3.68 21.06
N ALA A 12 -13.81 4.87 21.55
CA ALA A 12 -13.65 6.06 20.70
C ALA A 12 -12.46 5.94 19.72
N ALA A 13 -11.37 5.26 20.11
CA ALA A 13 -10.20 5.06 19.24
C ALA A 13 -10.50 4.19 18.01
N LEU A 14 -11.41 3.22 18.12
CA LEU A 14 -11.83 2.36 17.00
C LEU A 14 -12.78 3.09 16.02
N ALA A 15 -13.53 4.08 16.48
CA ALA A 15 -14.48 4.82 15.65
C ALA A 15 -13.81 5.80 14.66
N LEU A 16 -12.57 6.24 14.94
CA LEU A 16 -11.84 7.17 14.06
C LEU A 16 -11.15 6.48 12.87
N ALA A 17 -11.01 5.15 12.87
CA ALA A 17 -10.36 4.41 11.78
C ALA A 17 -11.21 4.32 10.49
N GLY A 18 -12.47 4.78 10.52
CA GLY A 18 -13.40 4.72 9.38
C GLY A 18 -13.40 5.93 8.43
N CYS A 19 -12.78 7.05 8.80
CA CYS A 19 -12.87 8.28 8.00
C CYS A 19 -11.89 8.35 6.80
N ALA A 20 -11.07 7.32 6.57
CA ALA A 20 -10.19 7.22 5.39
C ALA A 20 -10.69 6.21 4.34
N SER A 21 -11.98 5.88 4.31
CA SER A 21 -12.56 5.11 3.20
C SER A 21 -12.84 6.05 2.03
N THR A 22 -11.80 6.43 1.30
CA THR A 22 -11.95 7.09 0.00
C THR A 22 -12.28 6.00 -1.01
N GLY A 23 -13.57 5.83 -1.30
CA GLY A 23 -14.02 4.99 -2.41
C GLY A 23 -13.56 5.63 -3.71
N SER A 24 -12.52 5.09 -4.32
CA SER A 24 -12.04 5.52 -5.64
C SER A 24 -13.07 5.14 -6.70
N TYR A 25 -13.97 6.07 -7.04
CA TYR A 25 -14.74 5.98 -8.27
C TYR A 25 -13.79 6.32 -9.42
N THR A 26 -13.32 5.30 -10.13
CA THR A 26 -12.55 5.47 -11.35
C THR A 26 -13.52 5.67 -12.51
N THR A 27 -13.53 6.88 -13.07
CA THR A 27 -14.13 7.13 -14.39
C THR A 27 -13.27 6.43 -15.43
N GLN A 28 -13.77 5.35 -16.03
CA GLN A 28 -13.07 4.59 -17.06
C GLN A 28 -13.04 5.39 -18.37
N SER A 29 -12.02 6.23 -18.55
CA SER A 29 -11.68 6.74 -19.88
C SER A 29 -10.93 5.65 -20.62
N THR A 30 -11.51 5.10 -21.68
CA THR A 30 -10.82 4.14 -22.56
C THR A 30 -9.77 4.89 -23.38
N ARG A 31 -8.62 5.19 -22.77
CA ARG A 31 -7.42 5.62 -23.51
C ARG A 31 -6.75 4.37 -24.05
N TYR A 32 -6.65 4.27 -25.37
CA TYR A 32 -5.75 3.33 -26.03
C TYR A 32 -4.32 3.86 -25.85
N GLY A 33 -3.77 3.63 -24.67
CA GLY A 33 -2.39 3.96 -24.30
C GLY A 33 -1.61 2.70 -23.95
N PRO A 34 -0.26 2.77 -23.88
CA PRO A 34 0.54 1.66 -23.39
C PRO A 34 0.03 1.23 -22.01
N PRO A 35 0.09 -0.08 -21.69
CA PRO A 35 -0.48 -0.60 -20.46
C PRO A 35 0.18 0.08 -19.25
N PRO A 36 -0.59 0.35 -18.18
CA PRO A 36 -0.04 0.94 -16.98
C PRO A 36 1.09 0.05 -16.45
N LEU A 37 2.20 0.69 -16.07
CA LEU A 37 3.37 0.02 -15.54
C LEU A 37 3.49 0.39 -14.05
N GLU A 38 3.54 -0.60 -13.18
CA GLU A 38 3.65 -0.45 -11.72
C GLU A 38 5.02 -0.92 -11.22
N ASN A 39 5.46 -0.45 -10.06
CA ASN A 39 6.66 -0.99 -9.41
C ASN A 39 6.43 -2.45 -8.99
N ASP A 40 7.40 -3.31 -9.26
CA ASP A 40 7.37 -4.68 -8.79
C ASP A 40 7.83 -4.75 -7.33
N MET A 41 6.90 -4.45 -6.42
CA MET A 41 7.17 -4.42 -4.98
C MET A 41 7.58 -5.79 -4.42
N ALA A 42 7.13 -6.89 -5.03
CA ALA A 42 7.53 -8.23 -4.61
C ALA A 42 9.02 -8.47 -4.89
N TYR A 43 9.48 -8.06 -6.07
CA TYR A 43 10.90 -8.12 -6.41
C TYR A 43 11.73 -7.19 -5.53
N VAL A 44 11.31 -5.93 -5.37
CA VAL A 44 11.99 -4.94 -4.52
C VAL A 44 12.18 -5.49 -3.10
N TYR A 45 11.12 -6.02 -2.51
CA TYR A 45 11.16 -6.59 -1.16
C TYR A 45 12.09 -7.79 -1.05
N ALA A 46 12.11 -8.66 -2.07
CA ALA A 46 12.99 -9.82 -2.09
C ALA A 46 14.48 -9.39 -2.08
N VAL A 47 14.84 -8.40 -2.90
CA VAL A 47 16.20 -7.86 -2.96
C VAL A 47 16.57 -7.18 -1.65
N GLU A 48 15.69 -6.32 -1.12
CA GLU A 48 15.94 -5.61 0.14
C GLU A 48 16.09 -6.57 1.32
N THR A 49 15.29 -7.65 1.35
CA THR A 49 15.43 -8.71 2.36
C THR A 49 16.77 -9.41 2.27
N ALA A 50 17.22 -9.75 1.06
CA ALA A 50 18.52 -10.39 0.85
C ALA A 50 19.68 -9.45 1.21
N ALA A 51 19.61 -8.18 0.81
CA ALA A 51 20.62 -7.17 1.12
C ALA A 51 20.73 -6.89 2.62
N LYS A 52 19.59 -6.78 3.31
CA LYS A 52 19.54 -6.60 4.76
C LYS A 52 20.23 -7.73 5.52
N ARG A 53 20.09 -8.99 5.06
CA ARG A 53 20.79 -10.15 5.65
C ARG A 53 22.31 -10.05 5.53
N GLN A 54 22.80 -9.25 4.59
CA GLN A 54 24.22 -9.00 4.35
C GLN A 54 24.71 -7.66 4.94
N GLY A 55 23.84 -6.90 5.59
CA GLY A 55 24.18 -5.57 6.10
C GLY A 55 24.40 -4.52 5.01
N VAL A 56 23.87 -4.76 3.80
CA VAL A 56 23.95 -3.84 2.65
C VAL A 56 22.68 -3.00 2.58
N ASP A 57 22.83 -1.71 2.34
CA ASP A 57 21.72 -0.79 2.05
C ASP A 57 21.52 -0.64 0.54
N VAL A 58 20.26 -0.64 0.10
CA VAL A 58 19.91 -0.61 -1.33
C VAL A 58 19.25 0.71 -1.65
N HIS A 59 19.83 1.43 -2.61
CA HIS A 59 19.26 2.66 -3.15
C HIS A 59 18.81 2.45 -4.60
N TRP A 60 17.49 2.54 -4.85
CA TRP A 60 16.91 2.34 -6.17
C TRP A 60 16.85 3.66 -6.95
N VAL A 61 17.64 3.77 -8.03
CA VAL A 61 17.55 4.90 -8.97
C VAL A 61 16.40 4.68 -9.96
N HIS A 62 16.24 3.45 -10.46
CA HIS A 62 15.14 3.03 -11.32
C HIS A 62 14.61 1.67 -10.83
N PRO A 63 13.64 1.64 -9.90
CA PRO A 63 13.15 0.39 -9.36
C PRO A 63 12.52 -0.48 -10.47
N PRO A 64 12.56 -1.80 -10.31
CA PRO A 64 11.98 -2.73 -11.28
C PRO A 64 10.47 -2.52 -11.38
N ARG A 65 9.96 -2.62 -12.60
CA ARG A 65 8.56 -2.40 -12.94
C ARG A 65 7.97 -3.60 -13.66
N LYS A 66 6.69 -3.83 -13.43
CA LYS A 66 5.88 -4.82 -14.13
C LYS A 66 4.70 -4.14 -14.81
N VAL A 67 4.14 -4.81 -15.82
CA VAL A 67 2.83 -4.42 -16.35
C VAL A 67 1.82 -4.60 -15.22
N ALA A 68 1.05 -3.56 -14.93
CA ALA A 68 -0.03 -3.65 -13.97
C ALA A 68 -1.06 -4.64 -14.52
N GLU A 69 -1.43 -5.61 -13.70
CA GLU A 69 -2.46 -6.58 -14.07
C GLU A 69 -3.73 -5.79 -14.41
N PRO A 70 -4.36 -6.03 -15.58
CA PRO A 70 -5.65 -5.43 -15.85
C PRO A 70 -6.63 -5.92 -14.78
N ASP A 71 -7.24 -4.97 -14.05
CA ASP A 71 -8.26 -5.26 -13.03
C ASP A 71 -9.32 -6.17 -13.66
N GLY A 72 -9.26 -7.46 -13.33
CA GLY A 72 -10.09 -8.51 -13.91
C GLY A 72 -11.52 -8.38 -13.39
N LYS A 73 -12.29 -7.47 -14.00
CA LYS A 73 -13.73 -7.39 -13.88
C LYS A 73 -14.42 -7.74 -15.18
#